data_AF-A0A1I7A5K3-F1
#
_entry.id   AF-A0A1I7A5K3-F1
#
_cell.length_a   1.000
_cell.length_b   1.000
_cell.length_c   1.000
_cell.angle_alpha   90.00
_cell.angle_beta   90.00
_cell.angle_gamma   90.00
#
_symmetry.space_group_name_H-M   'P 1'
#
loop_
_entity.id
_entity.type
_entity.pdbx_description
1 polymer ?
#
loop_
_entity_poly.entity_id
_entity_poly.type
_entity_poly.pdbx_seq_one_letter_code
_entity_poly.pdbx_strand_id
1 'polypeptide(L)'
;MDENLGKFIDNFAQLVELAQSGRHRVQAGTQLLATLTEHLAVPAESVSVVVEEIPPHRFVDADILMAELAGEDPGYRLVGIGGGDQRHHQSLSDMLQQSQMFPHFPLSQPDYTNLAVGPDEQRQVVALGLWLFSHGGSPIAVLQRDANPRYGRQSASLEVLAGATDHSGRFLSEFRRRMQHRSVLKGQIISLVMGEYGPSAAGVTFHARPTLAAEDVILPGGLLEKVSDHALGIGEHRDSLKKYGQHLKRGVLLYGRPGTGKTHTVRYLLSRGEGATAILLSGGSLARISEAATMARALQPSIVVLEDCDLIAEDRSFGHGPQPLLFEVLDAMDGLANDADVAFVLTTNRVDMLERALAQRPGRVDLAVEIPLPAQAERVSLLRLYARGISFSPEALEDAAARTEGTTASFARELIRRAVVAAALEHIPVADSHLGKAVDDLMADSAALTRSLLGSGSGSGTDGDADGHGGAFPGAFPGPFAGPPGTFHFGG
;
A
#
# COMPACT_ATOMS: atom_id res chain seq x y z
N MET A 1 51.31 7.86 50.59
CA MET A 1 49.99 7.56 50.01
C MET A 1 50.20 7.33 48.53
N ASP A 2 50.95 6.29 48.12
CA ASP A 2 51.31 6.15 46.68
C ASP A 2 51.72 4.74 46.20
N GLU A 3 52.25 3.85 47.04
CA GLU A 3 52.66 2.51 46.55
C GLU A 3 51.48 1.56 46.30
N ASN A 4 50.42 1.65 47.13
CA ASN A 4 49.25 0.78 47.01
C ASN A 4 48.31 1.20 45.88
N LEU A 5 48.28 2.49 45.52
CA LEU A 5 47.46 2.96 44.40
C LEU A 5 48.13 2.64 43.07
N GLY A 6 49.46 2.81 42.97
CA GLY A 6 50.23 2.36 41.81
C GLY A 6 50.11 0.86 41.56
N LYS A 7 50.31 0.03 42.60
CA LYS A 7 50.10 -1.42 42.50
C LYS A 7 48.66 -1.81 42.18
N PHE A 8 47.67 -1.08 42.69
CA PHE A 8 46.28 -1.34 42.37
C PHE A 8 45.96 -1.00 40.90
N ILE A 9 46.45 0.12 40.39
CA ILE A 9 46.29 0.51 38.99
C ILE A 9 47.03 -0.46 38.06
N ASP A 10 48.25 -0.88 38.41
CA ASP A 10 49.01 -1.85 37.64
C ASP A 10 48.33 -3.23 37.63
N ASN A 11 47.85 -3.70 38.79
CA ASN A 11 47.10 -4.96 38.88
C ASN A 11 45.75 -4.87 38.18
N PHE A 12 45.07 -3.73 38.20
CA PHE A 12 43.81 -3.51 37.49
C PHE A 12 44.05 -3.45 35.98
N ALA A 13 45.12 -2.80 35.51
CA ALA A 13 45.54 -2.81 34.11
C ALA A 13 45.90 -4.23 33.66
N GLN A 14 46.65 -4.98 34.47
CA GLN A 14 46.94 -6.40 34.22
C GLN A 14 45.69 -7.26 34.19
N LEU A 15 44.73 -7.01 35.09
CA LEU A 15 43.47 -7.73 35.12
C LEU A 15 42.60 -7.40 33.90
N VAL A 16 42.60 -6.14 33.45
CA VAL A 16 41.94 -5.72 32.21
C VAL A 16 42.61 -6.36 30.99
N GLU A 17 43.94 -6.39 30.91
CA GLU A 17 44.68 -7.10 29.86
C GLU A 17 44.45 -8.62 29.90
N LEU A 18 44.37 -9.23 31.09
CA LEU A 18 44.06 -10.65 31.28
C LEU A 18 42.60 -10.97 30.94
N ALA A 19 41.66 -10.10 31.29
CA ALA A 19 40.25 -10.23 30.94
C ALA A 19 40.01 -10.00 29.44
N GLN A 20 40.75 -9.07 28.81
CA GLN A 20 40.74 -8.85 27.37
C GLN A 20 41.38 -10.02 26.64
N SER A 21 42.56 -10.50 27.05
CA SER A 21 43.23 -11.67 26.46
C SER A 21 42.46 -12.98 26.69
N GLY A 22 41.74 -13.10 27.80
CA GLY A 22 40.79 -14.20 28.07
C GLY A 22 39.56 -14.16 27.16
N ARG A 23 39.05 -12.97 26.82
CA ARG A 23 37.97 -12.78 25.82
C ARG A 23 38.47 -12.96 24.37
N HIS A 24 39.75 -12.75 24.11
CA HIS A 24 40.36 -12.93 22.78
C HIS A 24 40.45 -14.39 22.33
N ARG A 25 40.22 -15.37 23.21
CA ARG A 25 40.30 -16.80 22.86
C ARG A 25 39.13 -17.33 22.01
N VAL A 26 38.18 -16.50 21.56
CA VAL A 26 37.05 -16.97 20.73
C VAL A 26 36.83 -16.19 19.40
N GLN A 27 37.55 -15.12 19.07
CA GLN A 27 37.43 -14.51 17.73
C GLN A 27 38.42 -15.10 16.71
N ALA A 28 38.24 -16.38 16.37
CA ALA A 28 38.98 -17.03 15.29
C ALA A 28 38.39 -16.66 13.90
N GLY A 29 38.27 -15.37 13.60
CA GLY A 29 37.67 -14.87 12.35
C GLY A 29 38.41 -13.66 11.77
N THR A 30 38.47 -13.59 10.45
CA THR A 30 38.99 -12.43 9.71
C THR A 30 38.18 -11.18 10.08
N GLN A 31 38.87 -10.07 10.36
CA GLN A 31 38.24 -8.83 10.82
C GLN A 31 37.80 -7.95 9.65
N LEU A 32 36.74 -7.17 9.85
CA LEU A 32 36.17 -6.26 8.84
C LEU A 32 37.21 -5.26 8.31
N LEU A 33 37.90 -4.55 9.21
CA LEU A 33 38.89 -3.54 8.83
C LEU A 33 40.03 -4.13 8.00
N ALA A 34 40.60 -5.26 8.45
CA ALA A 34 41.67 -5.93 7.72
C ALA A 34 41.23 -6.38 6.31
N THR A 35 40.01 -6.92 6.19
CA THR A 35 39.46 -7.37 4.91
C THR A 35 39.26 -6.20 3.94
N LEU A 36 38.71 -5.08 4.43
CA LEU A 36 38.48 -3.90 3.61
C LEU A 36 39.80 -3.25 3.17
N THR A 37 40.78 -3.15 4.06
CA THR A 37 42.11 -2.62 3.73
C THR A 37 42.83 -3.49 2.71
N GLU A 38 42.73 -4.83 2.83
CA GLU A 38 43.26 -5.77 1.84
C GLU A 38 42.57 -5.61 0.48
N HIS A 39 41.24 -5.58 0.45
CA HIS A 39 40.46 -5.47 -0.79
C HIS A 39 40.66 -4.14 -1.51
N LEU A 40 40.64 -3.02 -0.77
CA LEU A 40 40.76 -1.68 -1.34
C LEU A 40 42.21 -1.31 -1.69
N ALA A 41 43.20 -2.09 -1.23
CA ALA A 41 44.63 -1.81 -1.33
C ALA A 41 45.06 -0.44 -0.76
N VAL A 42 44.24 0.13 0.14
CA VAL A 42 44.49 1.36 0.90
C VAL A 42 43.91 1.19 2.31
N PRO A 43 44.42 1.90 3.34
CA PRO A 43 43.86 1.83 4.69
C PRO A 43 42.39 2.25 4.70
N ALA A 44 41.47 1.31 4.94
CA ALA A 44 40.03 1.54 4.80
C ALA A 44 39.49 2.61 5.76
N GLU A 45 40.14 2.79 6.92
CA GLU A 45 39.85 3.85 7.88
C GLU A 45 40.13 5.27 7.37
N SER A 46 40.96 5.39 6.33
CA SER A 46 41.31 6.66 5.70
C SER A 46 40.43 6.99 4.49
N VAL A 47 39.53 6.07 4.12
CA VAL A 47 38.64 6.19 2.96
C VAL A 47 37.30 6.79 3.39
N SER A 48 36.77 7.71 2.58
CA SER A 48 35.44 8.27 2.81
C SER A 48 34.35 7.27 2.47
N VAL A 49 33.39 7.09 3.37
CA VAL A 49 32.16 6.32 3.14
C VAL A 49 31.11 7.25 2.55
N VAL A 50 30.56 6.90 1.39
CA VAL A 50 29.45 7.63 0.76
C VAL A 50 28.18 6.81 0.93
N VAL A 51 27.15 7.42 1.52
CA VAL A 51 25.86 6.77 1.79
C VAL A 51 24.84 7.19 0.74
N GLU A 52 24.16 6.21 0.14
CA GLU A 52 22.99 6.40 -0.71
C GLU A 52 21.78 5.79 -0.01
N GLU A 53 20.76 6.61 0.26
CA GLU A 53 19.49 6.13 0.82
C GLU A 53 18.61 5.54 -0.28
N ILE A 54 18.02 4.38 0.01
CA ILE A 54 17.13 3.66 -0.91
C ILE A 54 15.71 3.70 -0.32
N PRO A 55 14.73 4.22 -1.09
CA PRO A 55 13.33 4.14 -0.68
C PRO A 55 12.95 2.68 -0.41
N PRO A 56 12.22 2.38 0.69
CA PRO A 56 11.91 1.00 1.06
C PRO A 56 11.34 0.18 -0.12
N HIS A 57 10.32 0.70 -0.82
CA HIS A 57 9.70 0.02 -1.97
C HIS A 57 10.64 -0.24 -3.17
N ARG A 58 11.84 0.34 -3.18
CA ARG A 58 12.89 0.14 -4.20
C ARG A 58 14.01 -0.79 -3.74
N PHE A 59 13.99 -1.27 -2.50
CA PHE A 59 15.11 -2.02 -1.93
C PHE A 59 15.38 -3.35 -2.64
N VAL A 60 14.34 -4.08 -3.05
CA VAL A 60 14.46 -5.26 -3.92
C VAL A 60 15.19 -4.93 -5.22
N ASP A 61 14.84 -3.81 -5.85
CA ASP A 61 15.47 -3.40 -7.12
C ASP A 61 16.95 -3.12 -6.92
N ALA A 62 17.29 -2.50 -5.78
CA ALA A 62 18.66 -2.23 -5.40
C ALA A 62 19.47 -3.52 -5.19
N ASP A 63 18.91 -4.52 -4.51
CA ASP A 63 19.54 -5.84 -4.32
C ASP A 63 19.80 -6.55 -5.65
N ILE A 64 18.79 -6.60 -6.53
CA ILE A 64 18.92 -7.22 -7.86
C ILE A 64 20.04 -6.55 -8.65
N LEU A 65 20.08 -5.22 -8.63
CA LEU A 65 21.09 -4.45 -9.33
C LEU A 65 22.49 -4.62 -8.72
N MET A 66 22.59 -4.68 -7.39
CA MET A 66 23.85 -4.96 -6.69
C MET A 66 24.41 -6.33 -7.07
N ALA A 67 23.56 -7.37 -7.09
CA ALA A 67 23.96 -8.70 -7.49
C ALA A 67 24.46 -8.76 -8.95
N GLU A 68 23.81 -8.04 -9.86
CA GLU A 68 24.26 -7.93 -11.25
C GLU A 68 25.60 -7.20 -11.37
N LEU A 69 25.73 -6.03 -10.75
CA LEU A 69 26.96 -5.21 -10.81
C LEU A 69 28.15 -5.94 -10.19
N ALA A 70 27.95 -6.61 -9.05
CA ALA A 70 28.99 -7.43 -8.44
C ALA A 70 29.34 -8.63 -9.32
N GLY A 71 28.33 -9.25 -9.96
CA GLY A 71 28.53 -10.39 -10.86
C GLY A 71 29.28 -10.08 -12.17
N GLU A 72 29.45 -8.80 -12.53
CA GLU A 72 30.33 -8.39 -13.64
C GLU A 72 31.82 -8.69 -13.33
N ASP A 73 32.19 -8.79 -12.05
CA ASP A 73 33.51 -9.21 -11.58
C ASP A 73 33.52 -10.70 -11.19
N PRO A 74 34.25 -11.58 -11.90
CA PRO A 74 34.37 -13.00 -11.55
C PRO A 74 34.95 -13.26 -10.14
N GLY A 75 35.68 -12.29 -9.58
CA GLY A 75 36.30 -12.36 -8.26
C GLY A 75 35.44 -11.81 -7.11
N TYR A 76 34.18 -11.44 -7.36
CA TYR A 76 33.36 -10.82 -6.35
C TYR A 76 33.16 -11.72 -5.11
N ARG A 77 33.01 -11.08 -3.95
CA ARG A 77 32.72 -11.73 -2.66
C ARG A 77 31.59 -11.01 -1.96
N LEU A 78 30.64 -11.77 -1.42
CA LEU A 78 29.62 -11.28 -0.52
C LEU A 78 29.89 -11.85 0.88
N VAL A 79 30.09 -10.98 1.86
CA VAL A 79 30.38 -11.36 3.25
C VAL A 79 29.43 -10.66 4.22
N GLY A 80 29.11 -11.29 5.34
CA GLY A 80 28.36 -10.66 6.43
C GLY A 80 29.27 -9.98 7.44
N ILE A 81 28.66 -9.17 8.30
CA ILE A 81 29.32 -8.53 9.44
C ILE A 81 28.76 -9.15 10.72
N GLY A 82 29.65 -9.71 11.55
CA GLY A 82 29.33 -10.22 12.88
C GLY A 82 29.31 -9.12 13.93
N GLY A 83 29.50 -9.49 15.21
CA GLY A 83 29.58 -8.49 16.30
C GLY A 83 28.27 -8.28 17.08
N GLY A 84 27.29 -9.18 16.95
CA GLY A 84 26.07 -9.15 17.76
C GLY A 84 25.15 -7.97 17.41
N ASP A 85 24.45 -7.42 18.40
CA ASP A 85 23.48 -6.33 18.19
C ASP A 85 24.12 -5.01 17.75
N GLN A 86 25.39 -4.78 18.12
CA GLN A 86 26.12 -3.54 17.81
C GLN A 86 26.19 -3.23 16.30
N ARG A 87 26.24 -4.26 15.45
CA ARG A 87 26.25 -4.09 13.99
C ARG A 87 25.01 -3.40 13.45
N HIS A 88 23.90 -3.45 14.19
CA HIS A 88 22.63 -2.86 13.76
C HIS A 88 22.51 -1.37 14.08
N HIS A 89 23.28 -0.86 15.05
CA HIS A 89 23.21 0.52 15.52
C HIS A 89 24.28 1.44 14.95
N GLN A 90 25.37 0.88 14.40
CA GLN A 90 26.52 1.64 13.93
C GLN A 90 26.53 1.82 12.42
N SER A 91 27.01 2.96 11.93
CA SER A 91 27.34 3.15 10.50
C SER A 91 28.63 2.41 10.14
N LEU A 92 28.90 2.18 8.85
CA LEU A 92 30.17 1.56 8.44
C LEU A 92 31.37 2.42 8.85
N SER A 93 31.24 3.74 8.77
CA SER A 93 32.26 4.68 9.27
C SER A 93 32.57 4.45 10.75
N ASP A 94 31.54 4.31 11.60
CA ASP A 94 31.71 4.07 13.03
C ASP A 94 32.33 2.69 13.29
N MET A 95 31.90 1.66 12.54
CA MET A 95 32.46 0.31 12.64
C MET A 95 33.96 0.29 12.32
N LEU A 96 34.40 1.05 11.32
CA LEU A 96 35.80 1.16 10.92
C LEU A 96 36.63 1.90 11.98
N GLN A 97 36.12 2.99 12.54
CA GLN A 97 36.80 3.73 13.61
C GLN A 97 36.94 2.89 14.88
N GLN A 98 35.89 2.21 15.32
CA GLN A 98 35.95 1.37 16.52
C GLN A 98 36.89 0.16 16.35
N SER A 99 36.95 -0.39 15.14
CA SER A 99 37.84 -1.51 14.81
C SER A 99 39.32 -1.17 14.96
N GLN A 100 39.71 0.11 14.97
CA GLN A 100 41.09 0.53 15.27
C GLN A 100 41.45 0.33 16.74
N MET A 101 40.48 0.51 17.64
CA MET A 101 40.72 0.45 19.08
C MET A 101 40.58 -0.98 19.60
N PHE A 102 39.59 -1.73 19.09
CA PHE A 102 39.39 -3.14 19.42
C PHE A 102 38.72 -3.89 18.25
N PRO A 103 39.14 -5.13 17.92
CA PRO A 103 38.46 -5.95 16.92
C PRO A 103 37.05 -6.32 17.40
N HIS A 104 36.03 -5.62 16.90
CA HIS A 104 34.63 -5.77 17.33
C HIS A 104 33.73 -6.37 16.24
N PHE A 105 34.18 -6.36 14.99
CA PHE A 105 33.39 -6.75 13.82
C PHE A 105 34.11 -7.85 13.02
N PRO A 106 34.01 -9.13 13.45
CA PRO A 106 34.48 -10.25 12.65
C PRO A 106 33.57 -10.43 11.42
N LEU A 107 34.11 -10.99 10.33
CA LEU A 107 33.29 -11.41 9.19
C LEU A 107 32.36 -12.57 9.58
N SER A 108 31.18 -12.60 8.98
CA SER A 108 30.17 -13.65 9.16
C SER A 108 29.51 -14.02 7.83
N GLN A 109 28.46 -14.85 7.89
CA GLN A 109 27.52 -15.00 6.78
C GLN A 109 26.64 -13.75 6.65
N PRO A 110 26.24 -13.34 5.43
CA PRO A 110 25.27 -12.27 5.22
C PRO A 110 23.91 -12.60 5.84
N ASP A 111 23.21 -11.57 6.30
CA ASP A 111 21.81 -11.72 6.74
C ASP A 111 20.90 -11.55 5.52
N TYR A 112 19.88 -12.41 5.41
CA TYR A 112 18.90 -12.39 4.32
C TYR A 112 17.49 -12.17 4.83
N THR A 113 16.66 -11.54 4.01
CA THR A 113 15.21 -11.40 4.22
C THR A 113 14.46 -11.78 2.96
N ASN A 114 13.20 -12.18 3.07
CA ASN A 114 12.36 -12.50 1.92
C ASN A 114 11.45 -11.33 1.61
N LEU A 115 11.51 -10.83 0.38
CA LEU A 115 10.66 -9.74 -0.09
C LEU A 115 9.84 -10.20 -1.29
N ALA A 116 8.59 -9.75 -1.34
CA ALA A 116 7.72 -10.01 -2.47
C ALA A 116 8.24 -9.28 -3.72
N VAL A 117 8.23 -9.98 -4.86
CA VAL A 117 8.58 -9.43 -6.19
C VAL A 117 7.43 -9.56 -7.19
N GLY A 118 6.33 -10.18 -6.75
CA GLY A 118 5.09 -10.36 -7.47
C GLY A 118 3.99 -10.85 -6.52
N PRO A 119 2.77 -11.10 -7.03
CA PRO A 119 1.65 -11.56 -6.19
C PRO A 119 1.91 -12.92 -5.52
N ASP A 120 2.58 -13.83 -6.23
CA ASP A 120 2.87 -15.19 -5.76
C ASP A 120 4.38 -15.50 -5.78
N GLU A 121 5.22 -14.48 -5.90
CA GLU A 121 6.67 -14.62 -6.03
C GLU A 121 7.42 -13.81 -4.96
N GLN A 122 8.44 -14.44 -4.38
CA GLN A 122 9.34 -13.82 -3.42
C GLN A 122 10.79 -14.05 -3.80
N ARG A 123 11.65 -13.11 -3.41
CA ARG A 123 13.09 -13.18 -3.57
C ARG A 123 13.76 -13.11 -2.21
N GLN A 124 14.77 -13.95 -2.02
CA GLN A 124 15.72 -13.80 -0.92
C GLN A 124 16.69 -12.66 -1.24
N VAL A 125 16.67 -11.63 -0.41
CA VAL A 125 17.41 -10.37 -0.56
C VAL A 125 18.43 -10.24 0.55
N VAL A 126 19.59 -9.65 0.26
CA VAL A 126 20.62 -9.37 1.27
C VAL A 126 20.12 -8.24 2.18
N ALA A 127 19.73 -8.58 3.41
CA ALA A 127 19.27 -7.62 4.40
C ALA A 127 20.44 -6.88 5.06
N LEU A 128 21.56 -7.56 5.26
CA LEU A 128 22.81 -6.97 5.71
C LEU A 128 23.99 -7.75 5.12
N GLY A 129 24.77 -7.11 4.27
CA GLY A 129 25.92 -7.74 3.64
C GLY A 129 26.86 -6.75 2.97
N LEU A 130 28.14 -7.11 2.93
CA LEU A 130 29.22 -6.35 2.34
C LEU A 130 29.64 -7.01 1.02
N TRP A 131 29.38 -6.30 -0.07
CA TRP A 131 29.79 -6.65 -1.43
C TRP A 131 31.20 -6.14 -1.68
N LEU A 132 32.12 -7.03 -2.04
CA LEU A 132 33.51 -6.73 -2.39
C LEU A 132 33.74 -7.15 -3.83
N PHE A 133 34.00 -6.19 -4.73
CA PHE A 133 34.17 -6.47 -6.16
C PHE A 133 35.00 -5.37 -6.84
N SER A 134 35.33 -5.57 -8.12
CA SER A 134 35.94 -4.57 -8.98
C SER A 134 34.88 -3.86 -9.84
N HIS A 135 34.90 -2.54 -9.83
CA HIS A 135 34.09 -1.70 -10.72
C HIS A 135 35.00 -0.80 -11.54
N GLY A 136 34.84 -0.75 -12.86
CA GLY A 136 35.70 0.05 -13.73
C GLY A 136 37.20 -0.24 -13.59
N GLY A 137 37.56 -1.47 -13.19
CA GLY A 137 38.95 -1.90 -12.98
C GLY A 137 39.58 -1.44 -11.66
N SER A 138 38.83 -0.89 -10.70
CA SER A 138 39.33 -0.60 -9.35
C SER A 138 38.47 -1.30 -8.28
N PRO A 139 39.03 -1.63 -7.11
CA PRO A 139 38.28 -2.27 -6.05
C PRO A 139 37.27 -1.31 -5.41
N ILE A 140 36.07 -1.81 -5.16
CA ILE A 140 34.99 -1.14 -4.45
C ILE A 140 34.39 -2.08 -3.40
N ALA A 141 33.95 -1.50 -2.29
CA ALA A 141 33.22 -2.18 -1.23
C ALA A 141 31.89 -1.48 -0.99
N VAL A 142 30.80 -2.23 -0.95
CA VAL A 142 29.45 -1.69 -0.77
C VAL A 142 28.74 -2.47 0.34
N LEU A 143 28.43 -1.80 1.45
CA LEU A 143 27.59 -2.37 2.49
C LEU A 143 26.13 -2.09 2.15
N GLN A 144 25.36 -3.15 1.92
CA GLN A 144 23.92 -3.10 1.72
C GLN A 144 23.21 -3.35 3.05
N ARG A 145 22.22 -2.51 3.36
CA ARG A 145 21.45 -2.58 4.60
C ARG A 145 19.97 -2.33 4.34
N ASP A 146 19.13 -3.21 4.85
CA ASP A 146 17.69 -3.02 4.89
C ASP A 146 17.31 -1.94 5.93
N ALA A 147 16.13 -1.36 5.75
CA ALA A 147 15.49 -0.53 6.75
C ALA A 147 15.20 -1.38 8.00
N ASN A 148 15.40 -0.79 9.17
CA ASN A 148 15.07 -1.45 10.42
C ASN A 148 14.64 -0.43 11.47
N PRO A 149 13.34 -0.09 11.53
CA PRO A 149 12.82 0.91 12.45
C PRO A 149 13.11 0.62 13.92
N ARG A 150 13.24 -0.67 14.30
CA ARG A 150 13.61 -1.08 15.67
C ARG A 150 14.97 -0.54 16.11
N TYR A 151 15.85 -0.28 15.16
CA TYR A 151 17.17 0.31 15.37
C TYR A 151 17.26 1.75 14.85
N GLY A 152 16.12 2.43 14.71
CA GLY A 152 16.05 3.83 14.25
C GLY A 152 16.33 4.04 12.77
N ARG A 153 16.48 2.97 11.97
CA ARG A 153 16.73 3.06 10.52
C ARG A 153 15.42 3.03 9.74
N GLN A 154 15.01 4.19 9.26
CA GLN A 154 13.75 4.37 8.51
C GLN A 154 13.85 3.97 7.03
N SER A 155 15.07 4.04 6.46
CA SER A 155 15.34 3.73 5.06
C SER A 155 16.40 2.65 4.95
N ALA A 156 16.35 1.92 3.84
CA ALA A 156 17.46 1.07 3.42
C ALA A 156 18.61 1.95 2.89
N SER A 157 19.82 1.42 2.86
CA SER A 157 20.99 2.18 2.39
C SER A 157 22.05 1.31 1.74
N LEU A 158 22.85 1.97 0.89
CA LEU A 158 24.13 1.48 0.39
C LEU A 158 25.24 2.40 0.90
N GLU A 159 26.19 1.85 1.66
CA GLU A 159 27.38 2.56 2.14
C GLU A 159 28.60 2.13 1.30
N VAL A 160 29.14 3.04 0.50
CA VAL A 160 30.13 2.76 -0.54
C VAL A 160 31.51 3.27 -0.15
N LEU A 161 32.51 2.41 -0.25
CA LEU A 161 33.93 2.73 -0.09
C LEU A 161 34.69 2.39 -1.37
N ALA A 162 35.53 3.32 -1.81
CA ALA A 162 36.48 3.12 -2.89
C ALA A 162 37.76 3.91 -2.60
N GLY A 163 38.92 3.38 -2.97
CA GLY A 163 40.21 4.01 -2.64
C GLY A 163 40.43 5.40 -3.24
N ALA A 164 39.72 5.74 -4.33
CA ALA A 164 39.73 7.07 -4.92
C ALA A 164 38.38 7.78 -4.67
N THR A 165 38.44 9.03 -4.20
CA THR A 165 37.27 9.82 -3.79
C THR A 165 36.19 9.94 -4.89
N ASP A 166 36.61 10.11 -6.16
CA ASP A 166 35.68 10.24 -7.28
C ASP A 166 35.06 8.90 -7.72
N HIS A 167 35.60 7.77 -7.26
CA HIS A 167 35.13 6.46 -7.70
C HIS A 167 33.75 6.13 -7.12
N SER A 168 33.54 6.33 -5.81
CA SER A 168 32.24 6.09 -5.17
C SER A 168 31.12 6.92 -5.83
N GLY A 169 31.41 8.18 -6.18
CA GLY A 169 30.45 9.05 -6.87
C GLY A 169 30.09 8.59 -8.28
N ARG A 170 31.05 8.06 -9.04
CA ARG A 170 30.81 7.47 -10.38
C ARG A 170 29.96 6.20 -10.28
N PHE A 171 30.29 5.31 -9.35
CA PHE A 171 29.51 4.09 -9.08
C PHE A 171 28.06 4.42 -8.73
N LEU A 172 27.83 5.30 -7.74
CA LEU A 172 26.47 5.69 -7.32
C LEU A 172 25.69 6.39 -8.43
N SER A 173 26.35 7.18 -9.27
CA SER A 173 25.71 7.82 -10.42
C SER A 173 25.27 6.82 -11.49
N GLU A 174 26.08 5.79 -11.73
CA GLU A 174 25.67 4.66 -12.57
C GLU A 174 24.55 3.83 -11.94
N PHE A 175 24.68 3.51 -10.65
CA PHE A 175 23.68 2.75 -9.90
C PHE A 175 22.31 3.42 -9.98
N ARG A 176 22.24 4.73 -9.68
CA ARG A 176 21.00 5.53 -9.79
C ARG A 176 20.42 5.53 -11.21
N ARG A 177 21.26 5.66 -12.23
CA ARG A 177 20.83 5.61 -13.64
C ARG A 177 20.23 4.25 -14.00
N ARG A 178 20.84 3.14 -13.56
CA ARG A 178 20.31 1.79 -13.79
C ARG A 178 19.01 1.55 -13.00
N MET A 179 18.90 2.08 -11.78
CA MET A 179 17.67 2.03 -10.96
C MET A 179 16.47 2.71 -11.65
N GLN A 180 16.68 3.80 -12.40
CA GLN A 180 15.55 4.52 -13.04
C GLN A 180 14.75 3.67 -14.05
N HIS A 181 15.37 2.65 -14.65
CA HIS A 181 14.73 1.85 -15.72
C HIS A 181 14.35 0.44 -15.30
N ARG A 182 14.72 0.03 -14.08
CA ARG A 182 14.50 -1.33 -13.58
C ARG A 182 13.70 -1.27 -12.30
N SER A 183 12.52 -1.91 -12.32
CA SER A 183 11.74 -2.10 -11.11
C SER A 183 10.86 -3.33 -11.19
N VAL A 184 10.84 -4.14 -10.13
CA VAL A 184 9.92 -5.28 -9.97
C VAL A 184 8.46 -4.84 -9.91
N LEU A 185 8.20 -3.57 -9.57
CA LEU A 185 6.85 -3.00 -9.54
C LEU A 185 6.31 -2.70 -10.94
N LYS A 186 7.17 -2.72 -11.97
CA LYS A 186 6.77 -2.38 -13.35
C LYS A 186 5.83 -3.45 -13.92
N GLY A 187 4.67 -3.04 -14.42
CA GLY A 187 3.63 -3.92 -14.95
C GLY A 187 2.78 -4.65 -13.90
N GLN A 188 3.06 -4.45 -12.60
CA GLN A 188 2.34 -5.08 -11.50
C GLN A 188 1.14 -4.26 -11.02
N ILE A 189 0.22 -4.90 -10.31
CA ILE A 189 -0.81 -4.20 -9.54
C ILE A 189 -0.36 -4.18 -8.09
N ILE A 190 -0.30 -2.99 -7.49
CA ILE A 190 0.20 -2.80 -6.14
C ILE A 190 -0.72 -1.88 -5.32
N SER A 191 -0.71 -2.02 -4.00
CA SER A 191 -1.33 -1.07 -3.08
C SER A 191 -0.32 -0.59 -2.03
N LEU A 192 -0.48 0.65 -1.59
CA LEU A 192 0.34 1.22 -0.51
C LEU A 192 -0.31 0.89 0.85
N VAL A 193 0.45 0.31 1.77
CA VAL A 193 -0.05 -0.07 3.11
C VAL A 193 0.23 1.03 4.12
N MET A 194 -0.70 1.29 5.04
CA MET A 194 -0.48 2.13 6.22
C MET A 194 -0.01 1.23 7.38
N GLY A 195 1.28 1.29 7.73
CA GLY A 195 1.83 0.61 8.92
C GLY A 195 3.16 -0.11 8.70
N GLU A 196 4.00 -0.11 9.75
CA GLU A 196 5.34 -0.71 9.80
C GLU A 196 5.35 -2.23 10.06
N TYR A 197 4.18 -2.86 10.26
CA TYR A 197 4.07 -4.25 10.68
C TYR A 197 3.15 -5.03 9.75
N GLY A 198 3.74 -5.69 8.75
CA GLY A 198 3.08 -6.65 7.86
C GLY A 198 4.09 -7.26 6.89
N PRO A 199 3.76 -8.37 6.21
CA PRO A 199 4.61 -9.03 5.20
C PRO A 199 4.64 -8.23 3.89
N SER A 200 4.68 -6.89 3.98
CA SER A 200 4.77 -6.00 2.83
C SER A 200 6.22 -5.90 2.38
N ALA A 201 6.45 -5.84 1.07
CA ALA A 201 7.73 -5.41 0.54
C ALA A 201 7.82 -3.92 0.81
N ALA A 202 8.34 -3.57 2.00
CA ALA A 202 8.82 -2.23 2.26
C ALA A 202 7.75 -1.13 2.00
N GLY A 203 6.52 -1.38 2.48
CA GLY A 203 5.38 -0.47 2.36
C GLY A 203 4.43 -0.72 1.17
N VAL A 204 4.67 -1.77 0.37
CA VAL A 204 3.86 -2.14 -0.80
C VAL A 204 3.34 -3.59 -0.72
N THR A 205 2.12 -3.82 -1.20
CA THR A 205 1.51 -5.14 -1.40
C THR A 205 1.23 -5.39 -2.87
N PHE A 206 1.59 -6.56 -3.39
CA PHE A 206 1.27 -6.99 -4.76
C PHE A 206 -0.09 -7.66 -4.84
N HIS A 207 -0.79 -7.44 -5.95
CA HIS A 207 -2.09 -8.04 -6.25
C HIS A 207 -2.03 -8.76 -7.59
N ALA A 208 -2.69 -9.91 -7.66
CA ALA A 208 -2.89 -10.59 -8.93
C ALA A 208 -3.76 -9.73 -9.85
N ARG A 209 -3.38 -9.64 -11.12
CA ARG A 209 -4.21 -8.95 -12.12
C ARG A 209 -5.54 -9.70 -12.28
N PRO A 210 -6.69 -9.03 -12.13
CA PRO A 210 -7.96 -9.69 -12.31
C PRO A 210 -8.15 -10.12 -13.77
N THR A 211 -8.84 -11.23 -13.98
CA THR A 211 -9.30 -11.65 -15.31
C THR A 211 -10.79 -11.38 -15.40
N LEU A 212 -11.18 -10.44 -16.27
CA LEU A 212 -12.57 -10.01 -16.40
C LEU A 212 -12.87 -9.69 -17.87
N ALA A 213 -13.92 -10.32 -18.43
CA ALA A 213 -14.36 -10.08 -19.80
C ALA A 213 -15.30 -8.87 -19.87
N ALA A 214 -15.41 -8.24 -21.05
CA ALA A 214 -16.28 -7.08 -21.23
C ALA A 214 -17.76 -7.43 -21.01
N GLU A 215 -18.17 -8.63 -21.39
CA GLU A 215 -19.51 -9.19 -21.17
C GLU A 215 -19.87 -9.41 -19.69
N ASP A 216 -18.87 -9.45 -18.81
CA ASP A 216 -19.07 -9.55 -17.35
C ASP A 216 -19.29 -8.19 -16.69
N VAL A 217 -19.23 -7.09 -17.45
CA VAL A 217 -19.41 -5.72 -16.97
C VAL A 217 -20.65 -5.12 -17.63
N ILE A 218 -21.78 -5.24 -16.93
CA ILE A 218 -23.07 -4.75 -17.43
C ILE A 218 -23.21 -3.26 -17.12
N LEU A 219 -23.10 -2.43 -18.15
CA LEU A 219 -23.33 -0.99 -18.12
C LEU A 219 -24.22 -0.57 -19.31
N PRO A 220 -24.81 0.63 -19.28
CA PRO A 220 -25.50 1.19 -20.45
C PRO A 220 -24.61 1.16 -21.70
N GLY A 221 -25.25 1.03 -22.87
CA GLY A 221 -24.57 0.88 -24.15
C GLY A 221 -23.49 1.94 -24.40
N GLY A 222 -22.29 1.50 -24.79
CA GLY A 222 -21.13 2.35 -25.08
C GLY A 222 -20.44 2.98 -23.87
N LEU A 223 -20.99 2.83 -22.65
CA LEU A 223 -20.42 3.48 -21.46
C LEU A 223 -19.07 2.86 -21.07
N LEU A 224 -18.97 1.53 -21.08
CA LEU A 224 -17.74 0.81 -20.77
C LEU A 224 -16.62 1.16 -21.76
N GLU A 225 -16.97 1.18 -23.05
CA GLU A 225 -16.06 1.48 -24.14
C GLU A 225 -15.52 2.91 -24.01
N LYS A 226 -16.41 3.89 -23.78
CA LYS A 226 -16.03 5.28 -23.51
C LYS A 226 -15.05 5.42 -22.33
N VAL A 227 -15.31 4.72 -21.23
CA VAL A 227 -14.44 4.72 -20.04
C VAL A 227 -13.09 4.08 -20.35
N SER A 228 -13.09 2.94 -21.04
CA SER A 228 -11.89 2.22 -21.44
C SER A 228 -11.01 3.03 -22.40
N ASP A 229 -11.60 3.70 -23.38
CA ASP A 229 -10.88 4.51 -24.37
C ASP A 229 -10.13 5.68 -23.70
N HIS A 230 -10.75 6.32 -22.72
CA HIS A 230 -10.13 7.43 -21.98
C HIS A 230 -9.06 6.92 -21.01
N ALA A 231 -9.33 5.84 -20.28
CA ALA A 231 -8.38 5.32 -19.31
C ALA A 231 -7.15 4.66 -19.97
N LEU A 232 -7.37 3.84 -21.00
CA LEU A 232 -6.37 2.95 -21.60
C LEU A 232 -6.03 3.35 -23.04
N GLY A 233 -7.04 3.64 -23.86
CA GLY A 233 -6.87 3.90 -25.30
C GLY A 233 -5.92 5.08 -25.62
N ILE A 234 -5.89 6.11 -24.78
CA ILE A 234 -4.93 7.22 -24.87
C ILE A 234 -3.47 6.73 -24.78
N GLY A 235 -3.19 5.78 -23.87
CA GLY A 235 -1.86 5.19 -23.73
C GLY A 235 -1.45 4.35 -24.95
N GLU A 236 -2.40 3.61 -25.51
CA GLU A 236 -2.21 2.81 -26.73
C GLU A 236 -1.86 3.68 -27.95
N HIS A 237 -2.38 4.91 -28.01
CA HIS A 237 -2.15 5.87 -29.09
C HIS A 237 -1.11 6.95 -28.76
N ARG A 238 -0.28 6.71 -27.73
CA ARG A 238 0.72 7.65 -27.20
C ARG A 238 1.55 8.35 -28.27
N ASP A 239 2.13 7.60 -29.20
CA ASP A 239 3.07 8.16 -30.18
C ASP A 239 2.37 9.13 -31.14
N SER A 240 1.13 8.82 -31.51
CA SER A 240 0.29 9.70 -32.32
C SER A 240 -0.04 10.99 -31.56
N LEU A 241 -0.48 10.87 -30.30
CA LEU A 241 -0.84 12.03 -29.48
C LEU A 241 0.37 12.95 -29.22
N LYS A 242 1.53 12.39 -28.89
CA LYS A 242 2.77 13.15 -28.71
C LYS A 242 3.15 13.91 -29.97
N LYS A 243 2.99 13.29 -31.16
CA LYS A 243 3.26 13.95 -32.46
C LYS A 243 2.40 15.20 -32.68
N TYR A 244 1.16 15.20 -32.17
CA TYR A 244 0.25 16.35 -32.24
C TYR A 244 0.31 17.25 -31.00
N GLY A 245 1.33 17.11 -30.16
CA GLY A 245 1.53 17.94 -28.96
C GLY A 245 0.45 17.74 -27.89
N GLN A 246 -0.29 16.63 -27.92
CA GLN A 246 -1.35 16.33 -26.96
C GLN A 246 -0.78 15.69 -25.70
N HIS A 247 -1.31 16.09 -24.54
CA HIS A 247 -0.99 15.46 -23.26
C HIS A 247 -1.50 14.02 -23.17
N LEU A 248 -0.82 13.22 -22.36
CA LEU A 248 -1.15 11.80 -22.12
C LEU A 248 -1.68 11.55 -20.71
N LYS A 249 -1.48 12.49 -19.79
CA LYS A 249 -2.07 12.41 -18.47
C LYS A 249 -3.59 12.52 -18.63
N ARG A 250 -4.33 11.67 -17.92
CA ARG A 250 -5.79 11.74 -17.94
C ARG A 250 -6.42 11.44 -16.59
N GLY A 251 -7.56 12.06 -16.35
CA GLY A 251 -8.43 11.80 -15.21
C GLY A 251 -9.78 11.25 -15.65
N VAL A 252 -10.12 10.06 -15.15
CA VAL A 252 -11.43 9.43 -15.31
C VAL A 252 -12.10 9.34 -13.95
N LEU A 253 -13.27 9.95 -13.82
CA LEU A 253 -14.07 9.96 -12.60
C LEU A 253 -15.34 9.16 -12.82
N LEU A 254 -15.52 8.11 -12.03
CA LEU A 254 -16.71 7.28 -11.99
C LEU A 254 -17.55 7.66 -10.76
N TYR A 255 -18.78 8.11 -10.96
CA TYR A 255 -19.67 8.50 -9.87
C TYR A 255 -21.04 7.85 -9.98
N GLY A 256 -21.78 7.83 -8.88
CA GLY A 256 -23.14 7.26 -8.84
C GLY A 256 -23.40 6.54 -7.52
N ARG A 257 -24.60 5.98 -7.36
CA ARG A 257 -25.02 5.34 -6.11
C ARG A 257 -24.09 4.16 -5.72
N PRO A 258 -23.95 3.84 -4.42
CA PRO A 258 -23.26 2.63 -4.00
C PRO A 258 -23.85 1.38 -4.66
N GLY A 259 -22.99 0.43 -5.04
CA GLY A 259 -23.43 -0.85 -5.63
C GLY A 259 -23.85 -0.82 -7.11
N THR A 260 -23.63 0.28 -7.84
CA THR A 260 -23.94 0.36 -9.29
C THR A 260 -22.86 -0.23 -10.20
N GLY A 261 -21.67 -0.55 -9.67
CA GLY A 261 -20.62 -1.25 -10.43
C GLY A 261 -19.32 -0.47 -10.63
N LYS A 262 -19.13 0.71 -10.02
CA LYS A 262 -17.90 1.53 -10.15
C LYS A 262 -16.60 0.73 -9.93
N THR A 263 -16.47 0.06 -8.78
CA THR A 263 -15.31 -0.81 -8.45
C THR A 263 -15.16 -1.98 -9.44
N HIS A 264 -16.27 -2.52 -9.96
CA HIS A 264 -16.23 -3.59 -10.95
C HIS A 264 -15.69 -3.10 -12.30
N THR A 265 -16.07 -1.88 -12.71
CA THR A 265 -15.52 -1.19 -13.87
C THR A 265 -14.02 -0.93 -13.70
N VAL A 266 -13.57 -0.50 -12.52
CA VAL A 266 -12.14 -0.35 -12.20
C VAL A 266 -11.41 -1.69 -12.38
N ARG A 267 -11.95 -2.79 -11.84
CA ARG A 267 -11.36 -4.13 -11.99
C ARG A 267 -11.25 -4.55 -13.46
N TYR A 268 -12.20 -4.15 -14.31
CA TYR A 268 -12.10 -4.35 -15.76
C TYR A 268 -10.99 -3.52 -16.39
N LEU A 269 -10.85 -2.25 -16.03
CA LEU A 269 -9.72 -1.44 -16.52
C LEU A 269 -8.38 -2.03 -16.11
N LEU A 270 -8.29 -2.56 -14.88
CA LEU A 270 -7.11 -3.27 -14.40
C LEU A 270 -6.86 -4.60 -15.15
N SER A 271 -7.91 -5.33 -15.53
CA SER A 271 -7.75 -6.56 -16.33
C SER A 271 -7.24 -6.26 -17.73
N ARG A 272 -7.69 -5.16 -18.34
CA ARG A 272 -7.33 -4.74 -19.71
C ARG A 272 -6.01 -3.97 -19.80
N GLY A 273 -5.59 -3.30 -18.74
CA GLY A 273 -4.37 -2.50 -18.68
C GLY A 273 -3.08 -3.33 -18.58
N GLU A 274 -2.92 -4.35 -19.42
CA GLU A 274 -1.71 -5.18 -19.47
C GLU A 274 -0.46 -4.32 -19.76
N GLY A 275 0.65 -4.62 -19.08
CA GLY A 275 1.90 -3.87 -19.21
C GLY A 275 1.95 -2.54 -18.46
N ALA A 276 0.81 -1.99 -18.01
CA ALA A 276 0.77 -0.83 -17.12
C ALA A 276 0.92 -1.25 -15.65
N THR A 277 1.71 -0.49 -14.89
CA THR A 277 1.70 -0.58 -13.43
C THR A 277 0.43 0.04 -12.88
N ALA A 278 -0.30 -0.66 -12.03
CA ALA A 278 -1.45 -0.11 -11.34
C ALA A 278 -1.15 0.11 -9.86
N ILE A 279 -1.47 1.31 -9.35
CA ILE A 279 -1.31 1.68 -7.94
C ILE A 279 -2.71 1.93 -7.36
N LEU A 280 -3.13 1.10 -6.42
CA LEU A 280 -4.44 1.13 -5.79
C LEU A 280 -4.37 1.85 -4.45
N LEU A 281 -5.22 2.86 -4.29
CA LEU A 281 -5.42 3.59 -3.04
C LEU A 281 -6.90 3.53 -2.64
N SER A 282 -7.14 3.16 -1.38
CA SER A 282 -8.47 3.13 -0.76
C SER A 282 -8.37 3.34 0.75
N GLY A 283 -9.45 3.84 1.37
CA GLY A 283 -9.48 4.14 2.80
C GLY A 283 -8.30 5.03 3.23
N GLY A 284 -7.65 4.70 4.35
CA GLY A 284 -6.53 5.49 4.88
C GLY A 284 -5.30 5.63 3.96
N SER A 285 -5.13 4.76 2.96
CA SER A 285 -3.99 4.85 2.02
C SER A 285 -4.12 6.00 1.01
N LEU A 286 -5.33 6.57 0.84
CA LEU A 286 -5.57 7.72 -0.05
C LEU A 286 -4.73 8.97 0.36
N ALA A 287 -4.36 9.09 1.64
CA ALA A 287 -3.45 10.14 2.12
C ALA A 287 -2.03 10.06 1.50
N ARG A 288 -1.67 8.92 0.87
CA ARG A 288 -0.39 8.72 0.17
C ARG A 288 -0.46 9.06 -1.33
N ILE A 289 -1.46 9.83 -1.77
CA ILE A 289 -1.66 10.17 -3.19
C ILE A 289 -0.43 10.83 -3.83
N SER A 290 0.26 11.74 -3.13
CA SER A 290 1.47 12.40 -3.64
C SER A 290 2.61 11.39 -3.90
N GLU A 291 2.75 10.39 -3.02
CA GLU A 291 3.72 9.32 -3.19
C GLU A 291 3.33 8.40 -4.35
N ALA A 292 2.05 8.02 -4.44
CA ALA A 292 1.53 7.21 -5.53
C ALA A 292 1.71 7.88 -6.90
N ALA A 293 1.47 9.19 -7.00
CA ALA A 293 1.67 9.94 -8.24
C ALA A 293 3.16 9.99 -8.64
N THR A 294 4.06 10.17 -7.66
CA THR A 294 5.51 10.13 -7.89
C THR A 294 5.95 8.75 -8.38
N MET A 295 5.45 7.69 -7.74
CA MET A 295 5.72 6.31 -8.11
C MET A 295 5.17 5.99 -9.52
N ALA A 296 3.93 6.36 -9.82
CA ALA A 296 3.33 6.19 -11.14
C ALA A 296 4.12 6.89 -12.24
N ARG A 297 4.67 8.08 -11.97
CA ARG A 297 5.54 8.78 -12.91
C ARG A 297 6.82 7.98 -13.20
N ALA A 298 7.40 7.32 -12.19
CA ALA A 298 8.61 6.51 -12.36
C ALA A 298 8.33 5.17 -13.05
N LEU A 299 7.11 4.63 -12.91
CA LEU A 299 6.73 3.28 -13.36
C LEU A 299 5.90 3.28 -14.66
N GLN A 300 5.89 4.39 -15.40
CA GLN A 300 5.09 4.54 -16.62
C GLN A 300 5.30 3.40 -17.64
N PRO A 301 4.24 3.00 -18.38
CA PRO A 301 2.85 3.47 -18.28
C PRO A 301 2.19 3.05 -16.95
N SER A 302 1.33 3.91 -16.39
CA SER A 302 0.72 3.63 -15.08
C SER A 302 -0.74 4.04 -14.96
N ILE A 303 -1.46 3.35 -14.07
CA ILE A 303 -2.85 3.63 -13.67
C ILE A 303 -2.86 3.84 -12.15
N VAL A 304 -3.25 5.01 -11.69
CA VAL A 304 -3.49 5.29 -10.27
C VAL A 304 -4.99 5.20 -10.04
N VAL A 305 -5.41 4.25 -9.21
CA VAL A 305 -6.81 4.06 -8.84
C VAL A 305 -7.03 4.61 -7.44
N LEU A 306 -8.04 5.47 -7.30
CA LEU A 306 -8.49 6.00 -6.03
C LEU A 306 -9.95 5.60 -5.81
N GLU A 307 -10.17 4.64 -4.93
CA GLU A 307 -11.53 4.17 -4.63
C GLU A 307 -12.17 4.91 -3.47
N ASP A 308 -13.46 5.23 -3.62
CA ASP A 308 -14.31 5.87 -2.61
C ASP A 308 -13.68 7.15 -2.04
N CYS A 309 -13.32 8.07 -2.94
CA CYS A 309 -12.68 9.35 -2.62
C CYS A 309 -13.53 10.23 -1.67
N ASP A 310 -14.80 9.91 -1.47
CA ASP A 310 -15.70 10.55 -0.51
C ASP A 310 -15.45 10.17 0.95
N LEU A 311 -14.84 9.00 1.23
CA LEU A 311 -14.71 8.48 2.60
C LEU A 311 -13.73 9.25 3.49
N ILE A 312 -12.82 10.05 2.93
CA ILE A 312 -11.86 10.87 3.71
C ILE A 312 -12.43 12.25 4.07
N ALA A 313 -13.54 12.67 3.47
CA ALA A 313 -14.14 13.97 3.77
C ALA A 313 -14.80 14.03 5.17
N GLU A 314 -15.06 12.89 5.80
CA GLU A 314 -15.78 12.81 7.07
C GLU A 314 -14.84 12.75 8.29
N ASP A 315 -13.60 12.31 8.12
CA ASP A 315 -12.69 12.10 9.24
C ASP A 315 -11.68 13.24 9.38
N ARG A 316 -12.10 14.31 10.06
CA ARG A 316 -11.25 15.47 10.42
C ARG A 316 -10.06 15.12 11.33
N SER A 317 -9.87 13.84 11.65
CA SER A 317 -8.84 13.34 12.53
C SER A 317 -7.58 12.82 11.81
N PHE A 318 -7.60 12.67 10.47
CA PHE A 318 -6.53 11.99 9.71
C PHE A 318 -5.78 12.81 8.64
N GLY A 319 -5.87 14.15 8.61
CA GLY A 319 -5.12 14.94 7.63
C GLY A 319 -4.88 16.40 8.02
N HIS A 320 -3.64 16.87 7.83
CA HIS A 320 -3.18 18.22 8.09
C HIS A 320 -3.76 19.25 7.09
N GLY A 321 -5.05 19.58 7.18
CA GLY A 321 -5.59 20.76 6.47
C GLY A 321 -7.11 20.79 6.28
N PRO A 322 -7.70 21.97 6.01
CA PRO A 322 -9.14 22.14 5.78
C PRO A 322 -9.61 21.78 4.35
N GLN A 323 -8.76 21.19 3.50
CA GLN A 323 -9.09 20.91 2.09
C GLN A 323 -9.58 19.47 1.91
N PRO A 324 -10.73 19.24 1.23
CA PRO A 324 -11.19 17.89 0.88
C PRO A 324 -10.12 17.09 0.12
N LEU A 325 -9.96 15.79 0.41
CA LEU A 325 -9.01 14.87 -0.25
C LEU A 325 -8.96 15.06 -1.78
N LEU A 326 -10.10 15.28 -2.41
CA LEU A 326 -10.20 15.47 -3.86
C LEU A 326 -9.31 16.62 -4.37
N PHE A 327 -9.05 17.67 -3.58
CA PHE A 327 -8.09 18.71 -3.95
C PHE A 327 -6.65 18.21 -3.96
N GLU A 328 -6.23 17.43 -2.97
CA GLU A 328 -4.89 16.84 -2.92
C GLU A 328 -4.66 15.90 -4.12
N VAL A 329 -5.70 15.16 -4.52
CA VAL A 329 -5.64 14.32 -5.72
C VAL A 329 -5.42 15.17 -6.97
N LEU A 330 -6.19 16.24 -7.14
CA LEU A 330 -6.05 17.14 -8.28
C LEU A 330 -4.70 17.88 -8.27
N ASP A 331 -4.15 18.21 -7.10
CA ASP A 331 -2.80 18.76 -6.93
C ASP A 331 -1.72 17.77 -7.36
N ALA A 332 -1.83 16.51 -6.94
CA ALA A 332 -0.90 15.46 -7.33
C ALA A 332 -0.92 15.22 -8.85
N MET A 333 -2.10 15.32 -9.49
CA MET A 333 -2.26 15.25 -10.94
C MET A 333 -1.63 16.46 -11.66
N ASP A 334 -1.75 17.66 -11.09
CA ASP A 334 -1.14 18.89 -11.62
C ASP A 334 0.39 18.85 -11.55
N GLY A 335 0.96 18.16 -10.55
CA GLY A 335 2.40 17.97 -10.40
C GLY A 335 3.05 17.08 -11.47
N LEU A 336 2.26 16.36 -12.28
CA LEU A 336 2.78 15.52 -13.37
C LEU A 336 3.03 16.30 -14.66
N ALA A 337 4.13 15.94 -15.33
CA ALA A 337 4.44 16.45 -16.67
C ALA A 337 3.32 16.07 -17.66
N ASN A 338 3.05 16.94 -18.63
CA ASN A 338 1.95 16.73 -19.60
C ASN A 338 2.14 15.49 -20.48
N ASP A 339 3.39 15.06 -20.71
CA ASP A 339 3.74 13.87 -21.47
C ASP A 339 3.84 12.59 -20.61
N ALA A 340 3.51 12.69 -19.31
CA ALA A 340 3.43 11.54 -18.42
C ALA A 340 2.21 10.69 -18.81
N ASP A 341 2.45 9.43 -19.16
CA ASP A 341 1.39 8.45 -19.39
C ASP A 341 0.98 7.83 -18.07
N VAL A 342 0.13 8.59 -17.38
CA VAL A 342 -0.51 8.19 -16.13
C VAL A 342 -2.01 8.43 -16.24
N ALA A 343 -2.80 7.38 -16.08
CA ALA A 343 -4.24 7.48 -15.89
C ALA A 343 -4.57 7.58 -14.41
N PHE A 344 -5.41 8.53 -14.02
CA PHE A 344 -6.06 8.54 -12.72
C PHE A 344 -7.49 8.07 -12.89
N VAL A 345 -7.88 7.02 -12.16
CA VAL A 345 -9.25 6.50 -12.14
C VAL A 345 -9.79 6.68 -10.73
N LEU A 346 -10.76 7.57 -10.57
CA LEU A 346 -11.35 7.94 -9.30
C LEU A 346 -12.76 7.37 -9.21
N THR A 347 -13.15 6.88 -8.03
CA THR A 347 -14.56 6.53 -7.75
C THR A 347 -15.11 7.35 -6.60
N THR A 348 -16.40 7.69 -6.67
CA THR A 348 -17.13 8.30 -5.55
C THR A 348 -18.61 7.97 -5.54
N ASN A 349 -19.23 8.03 -4.36
CA ASN A 349 -20.68 7.92 -4.19
C ASN A 349 -21.40 9.27 -4.07
N ARG A 350 -20.67 10.39 -3.99
CA ARG A 350 -21.21 11.73 -3.67
C ARG A 350 -21.02 12.74 -4.80
N VAL A 351 -22.08 13.00 -5.56
CA VAL A 351 -22.08 13.93 -6.71
C VAL A 351 -21.90 15.39 -6.28
N ASP A 352 -22.43 15.77 -5.12
CA ASP A 352 -22.38 17.13 -4.56
C ASP A 352 -20.94 17.62 -4.28
N MET A 353 -20.06 16.71 -3.85
CA MET A 353 -18.67 17.05 -3.60
C MET A 353 -17.85 17.21 -4.89
N LEU A 354 -18.26 16.55 -5.98
CA LEU A 354 -17.56 16.57 -7.26
C LEU A 354 -17.68 17.91 -7.96
N GLU A 355 -18.88 18.49 -8.01
CA GLU A 355 -19.14 19.74 -8.75
C GLU A 355 -18.21 20.86 -8.27
N ARG A 356 -18.01 20.98 -6.95
CA ARG A 356 -17.15 22.02 -6.37
C ARG A 356 -15.68 21.85 -6.75
N ALA A 357 -15.14 20.64 -6.68
CA ALA A 357 -13.74 20.39 -6.97
C ALA A 357 -13.43 20.50 -8.47
N LEU A 358 -14.31 19.96 -9.33
CA LEU A 358 -14.17 20.04 -10.79
C LEU A 358 -14.29 21.47 -11.31
N ALA A 359 -15.22 22.27 -10.77
CA ALA A 359 -15.38 23.67 -11.15
C ALA A 359 -14.13 24.51 -10.83
N GLN A 360 -13.43 24.20 -9.74
CA GLN A 360 -12.24 24.94 -9.31
C GLN A 360 -10.98 24.55 -10.09
N ARG A 361 -10.96 23.37 -10.74
CA ARG A 361 -9.80 22.85 -11.47
C ARG A 361 -10.21 22.22 -12.81
N PRO A 362 -10.61 23.02 -13.80
CA PRO A 362 -11.01 22.51 -15.11
C PRO A 362 -9.84 21.84 -15.85
N GLY A 363 -10.11 20.76 -16.60
CA GLY A 363 -9.11 20.08 -17.45
C GLY A 363 -8.20 19.06 -16.75
N ARG A 364 -8.55 18.61 -15.53
CA ARG A 364 -7.83 17.54 -14.80
C ARG A 364 -8.56 16.22 -14.87
N VAL A 365 -9.88 16.30 -14.90
CA VAL A 365 -10.77 15.18 -15.19
C VAL A 365 -11.29 15.39 -16.61
N ASP A 366 -10.78 14.60 -17.53
CA ASP A 366 -11.16 14.62 -18.94
C ASP A 366 -12.52 13.96 -19.14
N LEU A 367 -12.80 12.96 -18.30
CA LEU A 367 -14.04 12.18 -18.36
C LEU A 367 -14.64 12.03 -16.97
N ALA A 368 -15.77 12.67 -16.73
CA ALA A 368 -16.64 12.36 -15.60
C ALA A 368 -17.85 11.57 -16.11
N VAL A 369 -18.07 10.38 -15.56
CA VAL A 369 -19.12 9.45 -16.00
C VAL A 369 -19.95 8.98 -14.81
N GLU A 370 -21.25 9.18 -14.91
CA GLU A 370 -22.21 8.54 -14.02
C GLU A 370 -22.33 7.06 -14.38
N ILE A 371 -22.26 6.19 -13.37
CA ILE A 371 -22.69 4.80 -13.43
C ILE A 371 -24.09 4.73 -12.82
N PRO A 372 -25.15 4.80 -13.67
CA PRO A 372 -26.53 4.92 -13.20
C PRO A 372 -27.04 3.60 -12.62
N LEU A 373 -28.27 3.63 -12.11
CA LEU A 373 -29.00 2.40 -11.83
C LEU A 373 -29.26 1.64 -13.14
N PRO A 374 -29.20 0.29 -13.14
CA PRO A 374 -29.47 -0.51 -14.32
C PRO A 374 -30.92 -0.33 -14.79
N ALA A 375 -31.13 -0.10 -16.09
CA ALA A 375 -32.44 -0.21 -16.70
C ALA A 375 -32.83 -1.69 -16.85
N GLN A 376 -34.04 -1.96 -17.34
CA GLN A 376 -34.60 -3.32 -17.32
C GLN A 376 -33.74 -4.33 -18.07
N ALA A 377 -33.21 -3.96 -19.25
CA ALA A 377 -32.37 -4.84 -20.05
C ALA A 377 -31.04 -5.18 -19.33
N GLU A 378 -30.44 -4.21 -18.66
CA GLU A 378 -29.26 -4.40 -17.83
C GLU A 378 -29.57 -5.27 -16.61
N ARG A 379 -30.73 -5.08 -15.96
CA ARG A 379 -31.17 -5.95 -14.85
C ARG A 379 -31.32 -7.40 -15.30
N VAL A 380 -31.94 -7.67 -16.45
CA VAL A 380 -32.01 -9.02 -17.02
C VAL A 380 -30.60 -9.59 -17.25
N SER A 381 -29.70 -8.79 -17.82
CA SER A 381 -28.32 -9.20 -18.09
C SER A 381 -27.52 -9.49 -16.80
N LEU A 382 -27.72 -8.67 -15.76
CA LEU A 382 -27.13 -8.89 -14.43
C LEU A 382 -27.67 -10.15 -13.77
N LEU A 383 -28.98 -10.41 -13.85
CA LEU A 383 -29.57 -11.65 -13.33
C LEU A 383 -29.02 -12.87 -14.05
N ARG A 384 -28.90 -12.83 -15.39
CA ARG A 384 -28.25 -13.90 -16.18
C ARG A 384 -26.79 -14.11 -15.79
N LEU A 385 -26.04 -13.02 -15.59
CA LEU A 385 -24.64 -13.06 -15.18
C LEU A 385 -24.48 -13.77 -13.83
N TYR A 386 -25.27 -13.39 -12.83
CA TYR A 386 -25.17 -13.97 -11.49
C TYR A 386 -25.83 -15.34 -11.36
N ALA A 387 -26.77 -15.68 -12.26
CA ALA A 387 -27.39 -17.00 -12.35
C ALA A 387 -26.58 -18.01 -13.18
N ARG A 388 -25.32 -17.71 -13.57
CA ARG A 388 -24.47 -18.68 -14.29
C ARG A 388 -24.39 -20.01 -13.51
N GLY A 389 -24.76 -21.09 -14.17
CA GLY A 389 -24.86 -22.43 -13.57
C GLY A 389 -26.23 -22.77 -12.98
N ILE A 390 -27.21 -21.86 -13.07
CA ILE A 390 -28.61 -22.06 -12.65
C ILE A 390 -29.50 -21.90 -13.88
N SER A 391 -30.50 -22.78 -14.01
CA SER A 391 -31.43 -22.77 -15.15
C SER A 391 -32.74 -22.09 -14.77
N PHE A 392 -32.73 -20.75 -14.60
CA PHE A 392 -33.96 -19.97 -14.56
C PHE A 392 -34.53 -19.78 -15.96
N SER A 393 -35.86 -19.80 -16.10
CA SER A 393 -36.50 -19.51 -17.40
C SER A 393 -36.28 -18.05 -17.82
N PRO A 394 -36.21 -17.74 -19.13
CA PRO A 394 -36.17 -16.36 -19.62
C PRO A 394 -37.33 -15.50 -19.06
N GLU A 395 -38.51 -16.08 -18.98
CA GLU A 395 -39.72 -15.43 -18.47
C GLU A 395 -39.58 -15.06 -16.98
N ALA A 396 -39.02 -15.96 -16.16
CA ALA A 396 -38.78 -15.67 -14.74
C ALA A 396 -37.74 -14.56 -14.54
N LEU A 397 -36.70 -14.52 -15.38
CA LEU A 397 -35.69 -13.46 -15.34
C LEU A 397 -36.26 -12.11 -15.77
N GLU A 398 -37.13 -12.09 -16.78
CA GLU A 398 -37.83 -10.88 -17.23
C GLU A 398 -38.81 -10.36 -16.19
N ASP A 399 -39.60 -11.25 -15.56
CA ASP A 399 -40.51 -10.89 -14.46
C ASP A 399 -39.72 -10.31 -13.27
N ALA A 400 -38.67 -10.99 -12.84
CA ALA A 400 -37.82 -10.52 -11.75
C ALA A 400 -37.18 -9.15 -12.06
N ALA A 401 -36.70 -8.93 -13.29
CA ALA A 401 -36.15 -7.65 -13.71
C ALA A 401 -37.20 -6.53 -13.78
N ALA A 402 -38.44 -6.84 -14.17
CA ALA A 402 -39.54 -5.89 -14.18
C ALA A 402 -39.93 -5.46 -12.76
N ARG A 403 -39.99 -6.41 -11.81
CA ARG A 403 -40.40 -6.18 -10.42
C ARG A 403 -39.32 -5.54 -9.53
N THR A 404 -38.09 -5.46 -10.01
CA THR A 404 -36.92 -4.93 -9.26
C THR A 404 -36.45 -3.58 -9.82
N GLU A 405 -37.37 -2.77 -10.33
CA GLU A 405 -37.07 -1.40 -10.79
C GLU A 405 -36.47 -0.54 -9.67
N GLY A 406 -35.50 0.31 -10.03
CA GLY A 406 -34.84 1.22 -9.09
C GLY A 406 -33.79 0.58 -8.20
N THR A 407 -33.49 -0.71 -8.37
CA THR A 407 -32.47 -1.45 -7.61
C THR A 407 -31.08 -1.34 -8.24
N THR A 408 -30.04 -1.60 -7.45
CA THR A 408 -28.63 -1.52 -7.87
C THR A 408 -28.12 -2.81 -8.52
N ALA A 409 -26.95 -2.78 -9.15
CA ALA A 409 -26.33 -4.00 -9.68
C ALA A 409 -26.00 -5.03 -8.58
N SER A 410 -25.61 -4.57 -7.39
CA SER A 410 -25.39 -5.43 -6.23
C SER A 410 -26.66 -6.13 -5.74
N PHE A 411 -27.84 -5.52 -5.94
CA PHE A 411 -29.13 -6.14 -5.61
C PHE A 411 -29.38 -7.41 -6.41
N ALA A 412 -29.07 -7.40 -7.72
CA ALA A 412 -29.23 -8.59 -8.56
C ALA A 412 -28.40 -9.78 -8.05
N ARG A 413 -27.16 -9.52 -7.61
CA ARG A 413 -26.29 -10.55 -7.00
C ARG A 413 -26.91 -11.14 -5.73
N GLU A 414 -27.42 -10.27 -4.86
CA GLU A 414 -28.06 -10.67 -3.62
C GLU A 414 -29.36 -11.45 -3.86
N LEU A 415 -30.14 -11.03 -4.85
CA LEU A 415 -31.38 -11.71 -5.26
C LEU A 415 -31.12 -13.15 -5.68
N ILE A 416 -30.14 -13.38 -6.56
CA ILE A 416 -29.76 -14.75 -6.97
C ILE A 416 -29.25 -15.54 -5.76
N ARG A 417 -28.43 -14.94 -4.89
CA ARG A 417 -27.93 -15.59 -3.68
C ARG A 417 -29.09 -16.05 -2.77
N ARG A 418 -30.09 -15.20 -2.55
CA ARG A 418 -31.24 -15.51 -1.68
C ARG A 418 -32.11 -16.62 -2.27
N ALA A 419 -32.30 -16.64 -3.59
CA ALA A 419 -32.98 -17.74 -4.27
C ALA A 419 -32.24 -19.08 -4.11
N VAL A 420 -30.90 -19.09 -4.24
CA VAL A 420 -30.08 -20.28 -4.03
C VAL A 420 -30.12 -20.76 -2.58
N VAL A 421 -30.01 -19.84 -1.61
CA VAL A 421 -30.07 -20.18 -0.19
C VAL A 421 -31.44 -20.77 0.18
N ALA A 422 -32.54 -20.23 -0.34
CA ALA A 422 -33.87 -20.77 -0.11
C ALA A 422 -33.98 -22.23 -0.59
N ALA A 423 -33.55 -22.50 -1.82
CA ALA A 423 -33.55 -23.86 -2.37
C ALA A 423 -32.67 -24.83 -1.56
N ALA A 424 -31.49 -24.36 -1.12
CA ALA A 424 -30.58 -25.15 -0.30
C ALA A 424 -31.17 -25.50 1.08
N LEU A 425 -31.87 -24.58 1.72
CA LEU A 425 -32.56 -24.81 2.99
C LEU A 425 -33.76 -25.77 2.85
N GLU A 426 -34.40 -25.78 1.69
CA GLU A 426 -35.48 -26.70 1.35
C GLU A 426 -34.96 -28.07 0.83
N HIS A 427 -33.64 -28.22 0.68
CA HIS A 427 -32.98 -29.41 0.13
C HIS A 427 -33.48 -29.82 -1.27
N ILE A 428 -33.81 -28.85 -2.11
CA ILE A 428 -34.28 -29.06 -3.49
C ILE A 428 -33.45 -28.25 -4.50
N PRO A 429 -33.48 -28.62 -5.79
CA PRO A 429 -32.85 -27.82 -6.84
C PRO A 429 -33.44 -26.41 -6.94
N VAL A 430 -32.58 -25.45 -7.31
CA VAL A 430 -33.01 -24.07 -7.57
C VAL A 430 -33.98 -24.05 -8.75
N ALA A 431 -35.06 -23.27 -8.61
CA ALA A 431 -36.17 -23.19 -9.55
C ALA A 431 -36.75 -21.77 -9.57
N ASP A 432 -37.50 -21.42 -10.62
CA ASP A 432 -38.11 -20.09 -10.81
C ASP A 432 -38.94 -19.61 -9.61
N SER A 433 -39.60 -20.53 -8.89
CA SER A 433 -40.35 -20.21 -7.67
C SER A 433 -39.48 -19.59 -6.57
N HIS A 434 -38.23 -20.05 -6.44
CA HIS A 434 -37.28 -19.50 -5.47
C HIS A 434 -36.84 -18.09 -5.85
N LEU A 435 -36.69 -17.81 -7.16
CA LEU A 435 -36.38 -16.47 -7.65
C LEU A 435 -37.55 -15.52 -7.37
N GLY A 436 -38.77 -15.92 -7.70
CA GLY A 436 -39.98 -15.14 -7.44
C GLY A 436 -40.15 -14.81 -5.95
N LYS A 437 -40.01 -15.81 -5.08
CA LYS A 437 -40.07 -15.61 -3.61
C LYS A 437 -38.98 -14.67 -3.11
N ALA A 438 -37.75 -14.80 -3.62
CA ALA A 438 -36.65 -13.92 -3.24
C ALA A 438 -36.88 -12.46 -3.68
N VAL A 439 -37.54 -12.23 -4.83
CA VAL A 439 -37.97 -10.89 -5.25
C VAL A 439 -38.96 -10.31 -4.23
N ASP A 440 -39.99 -11.07 -3.88
CA ASP A 440 -41.01 -10.63 -2.92
C ASP A 440 -40.40 -10.25 -1.57
N ASP A 441 -39.56 -11.12 -1.03
CA ASP A 441 -38.90 -10.90 0.26
C ASP A 441 -38.00 -9.65 0.25
N LEU A 442 -37.11 -9.51 -0.74
CA LEU A 442 -36.17 -8.38 -0.79
C LEU A 442 -36.87 -7.03 -1.04
N MET A 443 -37.90 -7.01 -1.88
CA MET A 443 -38.65 -5.79 -2.14
C MET A 443 -39.48 -5.38 -0.92
N ALA A 444 -40.04 -6.34 -0.18
CA ALA A 444 -40.72 -6.09 1.08
C ALA A 444 -39.77 -5.53 2.15
N ASP A 445 -38.57 -6.13 2.30
CA ASP A 445 -37.53 -5.69 3.22
C ASP A 445 -37.08 -4.24 2.92
N SER A 446 -36.81 -3.94 1.63
CA SER A 446 -36.42 -2.59 1.19
C SER A 446 -37.51 -1.56 1.45
N ALA A 447 -38.78 -1.91 1.21
CA ALA A 447 -39.91 -1.03 1.48
C ALA A 447 -40.10 -0.78 2.99
N ALA A 448 -39.89 -1.81 3.83
CA ALA A 448 -39.95 -1.68 5.27
C ALA A 448 -38.83 -0.78 5.82
N LEU A 449 -37.59 -0.96 5.35
CA LEU A 449 -36.46 -0.11 5.72
C LEU A 449 -36.69 1.35 5.31
N THR A 450 -37.16 1.58 4.08
CA THR A 450 -37.46 2.93 3.57
C THR A 450 -38.55 3.60 4.42
N ARG A 451 -39.63 2.88 4.76
CA ARG A 451 -40.66 3.38 5.68
C ARG A 451 -40.12 3.66 7.08
N SER A 452 -39.21 2.84 7.61
CA SER A 452 -38.60 3.07 8.92
C SER A 452 -37.70 4.31 8.92
N LEU A 453 -36.90 4.52 7.87
CA LEU A 453 -36.02 5.68 7.73
C LEU A 453 -36.79 6.99 7.52
N LEU A 454 -37.93 6.94 6.81
CA LEU A 454 -38.81 8.09 6.61
C LEU A 454 -39.79 8.32 7.77
N GLY A 455 -40.16 7.26 8.49
CA GLY A 455 -41.14 7.26 9.58
C GLY A 455 -40.58 7.60 10.96
N SER A 456 -39.25 7.57 11.14
CA SER A 456 -38.60 8.02 12.38
C SER A 456 -38.54 9.55 12.54
N GLY A 457 -39.31 10.31 11.75
CA GLY A 457 -39.38 11.77 11.75
C GLY A 457 -40.68 12.40 12.27
N SER A 458 -41.67 11.64 12.74
CA SER A 458 -42.93 12.24 13.22
C SER A 458 -43.62 11.38 14.27
N GLY A 459 -43.50 11.77 15.55
CA GLY A 459 -44.20 11.08 16.63
C GLY A 459 -43.99 11.63 18.05
N SER A 460 -44.22 12.93 18.29
CA SER A 460 -44.84 13.40 19.55
C SER A 460 -45.26 14.86 19.42
N GLY A 461 -46.55 15.09 19.24
CA GLY A 461 -47.13 16.43 19.16
C GLY A 461 -48.60 16.35 18.81
N THR A 462 -49.39 15.72 19.68
CA THR A 462 -50.84 15.95 19.71
C THR A 462 -51.18 16.51 21.08
N ASP A 463 -51.62 17.77 21.02
CA ASP A 463 -52.09 18.60 22.11
C ASP A 463 -53.22 17.98 22.91
N GLY A 464 -53.23 18.36 24.18
CA GLY A 464 -54.34 18.24 25.11
C GLY A 464 -54.12 19.20 26.29
N ASP A 465 -54.34 20.50 26.06
CA ASP A 465 -54.67 21.49 27.09
C ASP A 465 -55.91 20.98 27.89
N ALA A 466 -56.14 21.22 29.19
CA ALA A 466 -55.70 22.27 30.11
C ALA A 466 -55.86 21.81 31.58
N ASP A 467 -55.43 22.70 32.48
CA ASP A 467 -55.79 22.86 33.90
C ASP A 467 -54.94 22.17 34.99
N GLY A 468 -54.06 22.99 35.58
CA GLY A 468 -54.31 23.49 36.95
C GLY A 468 -53.83 22.66 38.14
N HIS A 469 -52.88 23.25 38.87
CA HIS A 469 -52.52 23.05 40.29
C HIS A 469 -51.44 22.01 40.67
N GLY A 470 -50.25 22.57 40.99
CA GLY A 470 -49.61 22.54 42.31
C GLY A 470 -49.54 21.22 43.08
N GLY A 471 -48.31 20.75 43.32
CA GLY A 471 -48.07 19.73 44.36
C GLY A 471 -46.63 19.24 44.39
N ALA A 472 -45.92 19.62 45.45
CA ALA A 472 -44.60 19.12 45.81
C ALA A 472 -44.61 17.59 46.07
N PHE A 473 -43.53 16.89 45.74
CA PHE A 473 -43.27 15.52 46.20
C PHE A 473 -41.97 15.43 47.01
N PRO A 474 -42.02 14.89 48.25
CA PRO A 474 -40.85 14.59 49.06
C PRO A 474 -40.42 13.11 48.97
N GLY A 475 -39.11 12.87 49.13
CA GLY A 475 -38.51 11.94 50.10
C GLY A 475 -38.75 10.41 50.06
N ALA A 476 -37.62 9.71 49.82
CA ALA A 476 -37.07 8.57 50.59
C ALA A 476 -37.59 7.10 50.43
N PHE A 477 -36.71 6.26 49.84
CA PHE A 477 -36.07 4.97 50.28
C PHE A 477 -36.87 3.89 51.09
N PRO A 478 -36.54 2.57 50.99
CA PRO A 478 -35.20 1.97 51.16
C PRO A 478 -34.81 0.74 50.28
N GLY A 479 -33.52 0.37 50.32
CA GLY A 479 -32.91 -0.86 49.73
C GLY A 479 -33.23 -2.16 50.50
N PRO A 480 -32.47 -3.29 50.41
CA PRO A 480 -30.99 -3.37 50.28
C PRO A 480 -30.43 -4.51 49.38
N PHE A 481 -29.12 -4.49 49.07
CA PHE A 481 -28.17 -5.60 49.30
C PHE A 481 -26.73 -5.12 48.98
N ALA A 482 -25.80 -5.43 49.89
CA ALA A 482 -24.42 -4.97 49.91
C ALA A 482 -23.43 -6.14 49.76
N GLY A 483 -22.26 -5.88 49.18
CA GLY A 483 -21.05 -6.71 49.20
C GLY A 483 -19.85 -5.95 48.61
N PRO A 484 -18.66 -5.90 49.24
CA PRO A 484 -17.71 -4.78 49.11
C PRO A 484 -16.50 -5.05 48.20
N PRO A 485 -15.80 -4.02 47.69
CA PRO A 485 -14.42 -4.14 47.21
C PRO A 485 -13.41 -3.66 48.27
N GLY A 486 -12.34 -4.44 48.42
CA GLY A 486 -11.22 -4.17 49.33
C GLY A 486 -10.33 -3.02 48.88
N THR A 487 -9.97 -2.18 49.84
CA THR A 487 -8.92 -1.16 49.82
C THR A 487 -7.53 -1.79 49.86
N PHE A 488 -6.51 -1.15 49.27
CA PHE A 488 -5.31 -0.72 50.00
C PHE A 488 -4.46 0.30 49.21
N HIS A 489 -3.87 1.21 49.99
CA HIS A 489 -3.27 2.50 49.66
C HIS A 489 -1.80 2.44 49.21
N PHE A 490 -1.45 3.49 48.44
CA PHE A 490 -0.24 4.34 48.44
C PHE A 490 0.90 4.09 49.42
N GLY A 491 2.12 4.33 48.91
CA GLY A 491 3.09 5.21 49.59
C GLY A 491 4.56 4.85 49.33
N GLY A 492 5.33 5.80 48.78
CA GLY A 492 6.80 5.75 48.74
C GLY A 492 7.41 6.42 47.52
#